data_AF-A0A7V5KX78-F1
#
_entry.id   AF-A0A7V5KX78-F1
#
_cell.length_a   1.000
_cell.length_b   1.000
_cell.length_c   1.000
_cell.angle_alpha   90.00
_cell.angle_beta   90.00
_cell.angle_gamma   90.00
#
_symmetry.space_group_name_H-M   'P 1'
#
loop_
_entity.id
_entity.type
_entity.pdbx_description
1 polymer ?
#
loop_
_entity_poly.entity_id
_entity_poly.type
_entity_poly.pdbx_seq_one_letter_code
_entity_poly.pdbx_strand_id
1 'polypeptide(L)'
;MPFARPPYRCDYTIVPVRAEQRPAQSQLQDQQGISRRLHINRLLAEERFDRYFNTEFDYKITPDNNNEIKIADDVLQMDLNQGYPENIEKEAIFRGGKLYDKKKHSYEWTAEHVYVDIVWHFS
;
A
#
# COMPACT_ATOMS: atom_id res chain seq x y z
N MET A 1 -11.77 -10.12 80.09
CA MET A 1 -10.69 -9.32 79.44
C MET A 1 -9.40 -10.13 79.52
N PRO A 2 -8.48 -10.12 78.54
CA PRO A 2 -8.65 -9.90 77.11
C PRO A 2 -7.84 -10.88 76.21
N PHE A 3 -8.42 -11.15 75.04
CA PHE A 3 -7.83 -11.21 73.70
C PHE A 3 -6.32 -11.46 73.54
N ALA A 4 -5.98 -12.67 73.08
CA ALA A 4 -4.74 -12.91 72.34
C ALA A 4 -4.80 -12.18 70.99
N ARG A 5 -3.78 -11.37 70.70
CA ARG A 5 -3.61 -10.74 69.38
C ARG A 5 -2.95 -11.74 68.43
N PRO A 6 -3.54 -12.08 67.27
CA PRO A 6 -2.76 -12.65 66.17
C PRO A 6 -1.97 -11.55 65.44
N PRO A 7 -0.82 -11.90 64.84
CA PRO A 7 0.12 -10.96 64.24
C PRO A 7 -0.43 -10.32 62.96
N TYR A 8 -0.10 -9.04 62.78
CA TYR A 8 -0.35 -8.28 61.55
C TYR A 8 0.58 -8.75 60.42
N ARG A 9 -0.02 -9.11 59.26
CA ARG A 9 0.35 -8.73 57.86
C ARG A 9 1.72 -9.24 57.31
N CYS A 10 1.90 -9.64 56.05
CA CYS A 10 1.27 -9.24 54.79
C CYS A 10 1.23 -10.41 53.79
N ASP A 11 0.04 -10.83 53.36
CA ASP A 11 -0.08 -11.62 52.13
C ASP A 11 -0.11 -10.65 50.95
N TYR A 12 0.97 -10.60 50.17
CA TYR A 12 0.94 -10.01 48.84
C TYR A 12 0.25 -11.00 47.91
N THR A 13 -1.07 -10.88 47.77
CA THR A 13 -1.76 -11.52 46.65
C THR A 13 -1.36 -10.76 45.39
N ILE A 14 -0.46 -11.36 44.60
CA ILE A 14 -0.17 -10.89 43.25
C ILE A 14 -1.46 -11.09 42.44
N VAL A 15 -2.21 -10.01 42.23
CA VAL A 15 -3.29 -10.00 41.24
C VAL A 15 -2.58 -10.06 39.88
N PRO A 16 -2.86 -11.05 39.00
CA PRO A 16 -2.29 -11.02 37.67
C PRO A 16 -2.84 -9.78 36.96
N VAL A 17 -1.95 -8.83 36.63
CA VAL A 17 -2.26 -7.74 35.71
C VAL A 17 -2.65 -8.42 34.41
N ARG A 18 -3.94 -8.32 34.07
CA ARG A 18 -4.49 -8.79 32.80
C ARG A 18 -3.63 -8.15 31.71
N ALA A 19 -2.86 -8.97 30.99
CA ALA A 19 -2.14 -8.51 29.82
C ALA A 19 -3.20 -7.97 28.85
N GLU A 20 -3.35 -6.66 28.80
CA GLU A 20 -3.96 -5.97 27.68
C GLU A 20 -3.11 -6.33 26.46
N GLN A 21 -3.53 -7.36 25.74
CA GLN A 21 -3.15 -7.55 24.36
C GLN A 21 -3.54 -6.25 23.65
N ARG A 22 -2.57 -5.37 23.39
CA ARG A 22 -2.75 -4.18 22.54
C ARG A 22 -3.03 -4.68 21.12
N PRO A 23 -4.27 -4.59 20.59
CA PRO A 23 -4.48 -4.87 19.19
C PRO A 23 -4.46 -3.54 18.43
N ALA A 24 -3.93 -3.59 17.20
CA ALA A 24 -4.31 -2.70 16.10
C ALA A 24 -3.79 -1.26 16.03
N GLN A 25 -2.91 -0.74 16.89
CA GLN A 25 -2.37 0.62 16.64
C GLN A 25 -1.37 0.68 15.47
N SER A 26 -0.52 -0.34 15.28
CA SER A 26 0.41 -0.37 14.14
C SER A 26 -0.33 -0.56 12.81
N GLN A 27 -1.29 -1.49 12.75
CA GLN A 27 -2.01 -1.80 11.52
C GLN A 27 -2.98 -0.69 11.08
N LEU A 28 -3.53 0.08 12.02
CA LEU A 28 -4.31 1.27 11.69
C LEU A 28 -3.43 2.42 11.21
N GLN A 29 -2.21 2.59 11.76
CA GLN A 29 -1.27 3.61 11.28
C GLN A 29 -0.76 3.30 9.87
N ASP A 30 -0.56 2.02 9.53
CA ASP A 30 -0.20 1.58 8.19
C ASP A 30 -1.36 1.82 7.19
N GLN A 31 -2.60 1.49 7.56
CA GLN A 31 -3.77 1.76 6.71
C GLN A 31 -4.06 3.25 6.54
N GLN A 32 -3.91 4.05 7.60
CA GLN A 32 -4.07 5.50 7.57
C GLN A 32 -2.92 6.19 6.81
N GLY A 33 -1.71 5.64 6.86
CA GLY A 33 -0.54 6.11 6.10
C GLY A 33 -0.64 5.81 4.61
N ILE A 34 -1.06 4.59 4.26
CA ILE A 34 -1.34 4.19 2.87
C ILE A 34 -2.51 5.00 2.29
N SER A 35 -3.59 5.19 3.08
CA SER A 35 -4.76 5.95 2.63
C SER A 35 -4.52 7.46 2.55
N ARG A 36 -3.67 8.06 3.41
CA ARG A 36 -3.27 9.47 3.25
C ARG A 36 -2.33 9.68 2.08
N ARG A 37 -1.40 8.75 1.81
CA ARG A 37 -0.55 8.77 0.61
C ARG A 37 -1.38 8.71 -0.68
N LEU A 38 -2.38 7.83 -0.73
CA LEU A 38 -3.33 7.76 -1.85
C LEU A 38 -4.22 9.00 -1.98
N HIS A 39 -4.62 9.63 -0.87
CA HIS A 39 -5.51 10.80 -0.88
C HIS A 39 -4.80 12.10 -1.28
N ILE A 40 -3.53 12.29 -0.86
CA ILE A 40 -2.74 13.46 -1.25
C ILE A 40 -2.41 13.39 -2.75
N ASN A 41 -2.06 12.22 -3.29
CA ASN A 41 -1.82 12.06 -4.73
C ASN A 41 -3.09 12.33 -5.56
N ARG A 42 -4.28 11.98 -5.06
CA ARG A 42 -5.56 12.24 -5.75
C ARG A 42 -5.89 13.73 -5.81
N LEU A 43 -5.56 14.52 -4.78
CA LEU A 43 -5.86 15.96 -4.75
C LEU A 43 -4.81 16.81 -5.49
N LEU A 44 -3.57 16.32 -5.64
CA LEU A 44 -2.51 16.98 -6.42
C LEU A 44 -2.56 16.64 -7.92
N ALA A 45 -3.30 15.60 -8.32
CA ALA A 45 -3.40 15.18 -9.72
C ALA A 45 -4.16 16.17 -10.63
N GLU A 46 -4.92 17.11 -10.05
CA GLU A 46 -5.70 18.13 -10.79
C GLU A 46 -4.87 19.35 -11.22
N GLU A 47 -3.77 19.66 -10.51
CA GLU A 47 -2.81 20.66 -10.99
C GLU A 47 -1.71 19.95 -11.78
N ARG A 48 -1.96 19.85 -13.09
CA ARG A 48 -1.12 19.28 -14.17
C ARG A 48 0.36 19.72 -14.19
N PHE A 49 0.80 20.59 -13.26
CA PHE A 49 2.11 21.25 -13.26
C PHE A 49 3.21 20.48 -12.51
N ASP A 50 2.88 19.74 -11.44
CA ASP A 50 3.89 19.03 -10.64
C ASP A 50 4.26 17.63 -11.20
N ARG A 51 3.56 17.15 -12.25
CA ARG A 51 3.92 15.87 -12.91
C ARG A 51 5.24 15.94 -13.69
N TYR A 52 5.72 17.10 -14.13
CA TYR A 52 6.76 17.14 -15.16
C TYR A 52 8.17 16.70 -14.72
N PHE A 53 8.53 16.83 -13.44
CA PHE A 53 9.91 16.59 -13.02
C PHE A 53 10.18 15.13 -12.63
N ASN A 54 9.17 14.39 -12.16
CA ASN A 54 9.29 12.99 -11.72
C ASN A 54 8.46 12.00 -12.54
N THR A 55 7.80 12.44 -13.61
CA THR A 55 6.99 11.55 -14.47
C THR A 55 7.69 11.28 -15.79
N GLU A 56 7.80 10.00 -16.13
CA GLU A 56 8.14 9.54 -17.47
C GLU A 56 6.86 9.14 -18.20
N PHE A 57 6.62 9.77 -19.35
CA PHE A 57 5.47 9.49 -20.21
C PHE A 57 5.83 8.44 -21.26
N ASP A 58 4.84 7.66 -21.70
CA ASP A 58 5.00 6.65 -22.75
C ASP A 58 6.09 5.61 -22.45
N TYR A 59 6.33 5.32 -21.16
CA TYR A 59 7.34 4.36 -20.75
C TYR A 59 6.93 2.94 -21.18
N LYS A 60 7.85 2.27 -21.86
CA LYS A 60 7.63 0.96 -22.44
C LYS A 60 8.01 -0.15 -21.45
N ILE A 61 7.01 -0.84 -20.92
CA ILE A 61 7.24 -2.01 -20.05
C ILE A 61 6.95 -3.31 -20.80
N THR A 62 7.79 -4.32 -20.55
CA THR A 62 7.65 -5.66 -21.13
C THR A 62 7.27 -6.62 -20.00
N PRO A 63 6.16 -7.38 -20.15
CA PRO A 63 5.79 -8.41 -19.19
C PRO A 63 6.90 -9.47 -19.04
N ASP A 64 6.99 -10.09 -17.88
CA ASP A 64 7.96 -11.18 -17.66
C ASP A 64 7.51 -12.50 -18.32
N ASN A 65 8.27 -13.57 -18.12
CA ASN A 65 7.96 -14.90 -18.69
C ASN A 65 6.62 -15.49 -18.21
N ASN A 66 6.01 -14.94 -17.16
CA ASN A 66 4.69 -15.33 -16.67
C ASN A 66 3.58 -14.41 -17.19
N ASN A 67 3.89 -13.51 -18.14
CA ASN A 67 3.02 -12.42 -18.61
C ASN A 67 2.63 -11.45 -17.50
N GLU A 68 3.45 -11.29 -16.45
CA GLU A 68 3.15 -10.39 -15.35
C GLU A 68 4.03 -9.15 -15.39
N ILE A 69 3.47 -8.02 -14.94
CA ILE A 69 4.21 -6.77 -14.78
C ILE A 69 4.41 -6.52 -13.29
N LYS A 70 5.66 -6.61 -12.83
CA LYS A 70 6.05 -6.29 -11.45
C LYS A 70 6.29 -4.80 -11.34
N ILE A 71 5.80 -4.22 -10.25
CA ILE A 71 5.98 -2.81 -9.94
C ILE A 71 7.19 -2.71 -9.01
N ALA A 72 8.18 -1.91 -9.39
CA ALA A 72 9.36 -1.70 -8.58
C ALA A 72 9.06 -0.80 -7.36
N ASP A 73 9.86 -0.93 -6.30
CA ASP A 73 9.64 -0.24 -5.02
C ASP A 73 9.83 1.28 -5.11
N ASP A 74 10.53 1.75 -6.15
CA ASP A 74 10.77 3.16 -6.48
C ASP A 74 9.66 3.78 -7.34
N VAL A 75 8.60 3.04 -7.67
CA VAL A 75 7.44 3.56 -8.42
C VAL A 75 6.36 4.05 -7.45
N LEU A 76 6.02 5.34 -7.52
CA LEU A 76 4.93 5.93 -6.74
C LEU A 76 3.56 5.69 -7.38
N GLN A 77 3.51 5.81 -8.71
CA GLN A 77 2.30 5.69 -9.49
C GLN A 77 2.65 5.21 -10.89
N MET A 78 1.78 4.40 -11.48
CA MET A 78 1.87 3.94 -12.86
C MET A 78 0.46 3.82 -13.41
N ASP A 79 0.17 4.54 -14.47
CA ASP A 79 -1.12 4.48 -15.16
C ASP A 79 -0.92 4.03 -16.60
N LEU A 80 -1.90 3.33 -17.17
CA LEU A 80 -1.86 2.96 -18.58
C LEU A 80 -2.02 4.21 -19.44
N ASN A 81 -1.11 4.39 -20.40
CA ASN A 81 -1.25 5.45 -21.38
C ASN A 81 -2.35 5.07 -22.39
N GLN A 82 -3.46 5.82 -22.36
CA GLN A 82 -4.66 5.55 -23.16
C GLN A 82 -4.51 5.94 -24.63
N GLY A 83 -3.37 6.48 -25.06
CA GLY A 83 -3.05 6.75 -26.46
C GLY A 83 -2.74 5.50 -27.28
N TYR A 84 -2.47 4.37 -26.63
CA TYR A 84 -2.05 3.13 -27.28
C TYR A 84 -3.20 2.12 -27.36
N PRO A 85 -3.47 1.52 -28.54
CA PRO A 85 -4.56 0.56 -28.73
C PRO A 85 -4.59 -0.61 -27.74
N GLU A 86 -3.42 -1.12 -27.36
CA GLU A 86 -3.24 -2.21 -26.40
C GLU A 86 -3.72 -1.87 -24.98
N ASN A 87 -3.94 -0.60 -24.67
CA ASN A 87 -4.31 -0.09 -23.35
C ASN A 87 -5.76 0.38 -23.22
N ILE A 88 -6.41 0.75 -24.34
CA ILE A 88 -7.74 1.39 -24.37
C ILE A 88 -8.80 0.56 -23.63
N GLU A 89 -8.73 -0.76 -23.76
CA GLU A 89 -9.72 -1.66 -23.17
C GLU A 89 -9.34 -2.19 -21.79
N LYS A 90 -8.24 -1.72 -21.20
CA LYS A 90 -7.70 -2.21 -19.92
C LYS A 90 -7.84 -1.16 -18.83
N GLU A 91 -7.87 -1.60 -17.57
CA GLU A 91 -7.84 -0.71 -16.41
C GLU A 91 -6.82 -1.26 -15.41
N ALA A 92 -5.63 -0.66 -15.37
CA ALA A 92 -4.58 -1.10 -14.47
C ALA A 92 -4.77 -0.54 -13.06
N ILE A 93 -4.55 -1.38 -12.06
CA ILE A 93 -4.44 -0.99 -10.66
C ILE A 93 -3.25 -1.68 -9.99
N PHE A 94 -2.78 -1.10 -8.90
CA PHE A 94 -1.70 -1.68 -8.10
C PHE A 94 -2.30 -2.71 -7.16
N ARG A 95 -1.86 -3.97 -7.27
CA ARG A 95 -2.33 -5.04 -6.40
C ARG A 95 -1.24 -6.06 -6.16
N GLY A 96 -0.86 -6.25 -4.89
CA GLY A 96 0.13 -7.26 -4.50
C GLY A 96 1.52 -7.06 -5.13
N GLY A 97 1.93 -5.81 -5.34
CA GLY A 97 3.22 -5.47 -5.97
C GLY A 97 3.27 -5.69 -7.49
N LYS A 98 2.11 -5.93 -8.12
CA LYS A 98 2.00 -6.15 -9.57
C LYS A 98 0.93 -5.23 -10.17
N LEU A 99 1.05 -5.02 -11.47
CA LEU A 99 0.02 -4.38 -12.26
C LEU A 99 -1.10 -5.38 -12.55
N TYR A 100 -2.31 -5.06 -12.10
CA TYR A 100 -3.48 -5.92 -12.23
C TYR A 100 -4.51 -5.25 -13.14
N ASP A 101 -4.98 -5.98 -14.15
CA ASP A 101 -6.08 -5.52 -15.00
C ASP A 101 -7.41 -5.80 -14.30
N LYS A 102 -8.06 -4.72 -13.86
CA LYS A 102 -9.33 -4.74 -13.16
C LYS A 102 -10.50 -5.12 -14.06
N LYS A 103 -10.46 -4.82 -15.36
CA LYS A 103 -11.54 -5.19 -16.29
C LYS A 103 -11.53 -6.68 -16.59
N LYS A 104 -10.35 -7.25 -16.87
CA LYS A 104 -10.18 -8.69 -17.13
C LYS A 104 -10.09 -9.53 -15.87
N HIS A 105 -9.92 -8.91 -14.71
CA HIS A 105 -9.65 -9.56 -13.43
C HIS A 105 -8.42 -10.50 -13.49
N SER A 106 -7.33 -10.06 -14.10
CA SER A 106 -6.14 -10.88 -14.33
C SER A 106 -4.83 -10.11 -14.11
N TYR A 107 -3.76 -10.86 -13.83
CA TYR A 107 -2.38 -10.35 -13.82
C TYR A 107 -1.67 -10.52 -15.17
N GLU A 108 -2.33 -11.15 -16.14
CA GLU A 108 -1.73 -11.50 -17.43
C GLU A 108 -1.84 -10.37 -18.45
N TRP A 109 -0.67 -9.88 -18.87
CA TRP A 109 -0.46 -8.90 -19.92
C TRP A 109 0.14 -9.61 -21.14
N THR A 110 -0.70 -9.91 -22.14
CA THR A 110 -0.31 -10.70 -23.32
C THR A 110 0.26 -9.87 -24.47
N ALA A 111 0.24 -8.54 -24.35
CA ALA A 111 0.87 -7.67 -25.34
C ALA A 111 2.40 -7.74 -25.17
N GLU A 112 3.14 -7.68 -26.28
CA GLU A 112 4.60 -7.65 -26.25
C GLU A 112 5.10 -6.47 -25.39
N HIS A 113 4.40 -5.35 -25.47
CA HIS A 113 4.69 -4.14 -24.72
C HIS A 113 3.41 -3.51 -24.18
N VAL A 114 3.54 -2.86 -23.04
CA VAL A 114 2.50 -2.03 -22.43
C VAL A 114 3.11 -0.66 -22.21
N TYR A 115 2.41 0.39 -22.65
CA TYR A 115 2.86 1.76 -22.47
C TYR A 115 2.22 2.36 -21.22
N VAL A 116 3.05 2.93 -20.34
CA VAL A 116 2.60 3.47 -19.05
C VAL A 116 3.20 4.84 -18.81
N ASP A 117 2.47 5.66 -18.05
CA ASP A 117 3.01 6.88 -17.49
C ASP A 117 3.42 6.58 -16.05
N ILE A 118 4.72 6.69 -15.74
CA ILE A 118 5.30 6.30 -14.45
C ILE A 118 5.74 7.54 -13.68
N VAL A 119 5.40 7.59 -12.40
CA VAL A 119 5.93 8.57 -11.44
C VAL A 119 6.95 7.89 -10.55
N TRP A 120 8.19 8.37 -10.59
CA TRP A 120 9.31 7.83 -9.83
C TRP A 120 9.47 8.49 -8.46
N HIS A 121 9.94 7.71 -7.49
CA HIS A 121 10.40 8.17 -6.18
C HIS A 121 11.91 8.36 -6.21
N PHE A 122 12.38 9.61 -6.27
CA PHE A 122 13.78 9.93 -6.03
C PHE A 122 13.98 10.28 -4.55
N SER A 123 14.84 9.53 -3.85
CA SER A 123 15.23 9.76 -2.46
C SER A 123 16.72 9.96 -2.31
#